data_AF-A0A2N1V4E1-F1
#
_entry.id   AF-A0A2N1V4E1-F1
#
_cell.length_a   1.000
_cell.length_b   1.000
_cell.length_c   1.000
_cell.angle_alpha   90.00
_cell.angle_beta   90.00
_cell.angle_gamma   90.00
#
_symmetry.space_group_name_H-M   'P 1'
#
loop_
_entity.id
_entity.type
_entity.pdbx_description
1 polymer ?
#
loop_
_entity_poly.entity_id
_entity_poly.type
_entity_poly.pdbx_seq_one_letter_code
_entity_poly.pdbx_strand_id
1 'polypeptide(L)' 'MKIIVTGSTGMVGKVVLLESIDDTRVTEVLLINRNALGISHPKVKELIYKRFQGFYGYPRSIGWL' A
#
# COMPACT_ATOMS: atom_id res chain seq x y z
N MET A 1 -9.38 9.56 3.72
CA MET A 1 -8.66 8.63 4.61
C MET A 1 -7.54 7.97 3.84
N LYS A 2 -6.35 7.85 4.43
CA LYS A 2 -5.22 7.18 3.81
C LYS A 2 -4.94 5.87 4.54
N ILE A 3 -4.62 4.83 3.79
CA ILE A 3 -4.40 3.50 4.37
C ILE A 3 -3.13 2.87 3.80
N ILE A 4 -2.56 1.96 4.59
CA ILE A 4 -1.46 1.09 4.19
C ILE A 4 -1.98 -0.33 4.13
N VAL A 5 -1.75 -1.02 3.01
CA VAL A 5 -2.09 -2.43 2.86
C VAL A 5 -0.81 -3.21 2.65
N THR A 6 -0.52 -4.11 3.58
CA THR A 6 0.54 -5.13 3.44
C THR A 6 -0.08 -6.44 3.02
N GLY A 7 0.70 -7.30 2.37
CA GLY A 7 0.22 -8.62 1.95
C GLY A 7 -0.91 -8.56 0.91
N SER A 8 -1.01 -7.47 0.13
CA SER A 8 -2.05 -7.34 -0.89
C SER A 8 -1.87 -8.30 -2.07
N THR A 9 -0.73 -9.01 -2.15
CA THR A 9 -0.52 -10.13 -3.07
C THR A 9 -1.36 -11.37 -2.71
N GLY A 10 -1.81 -11.49 -1.46
CA GLY A 10 -2.61 -12.62 -0.98
C GLY A 10 -4.11 -12.42 -1.18
N MET A 11 -4.89 -13.49 -1.00
CA MET A 11 -6.35 -13.48 -1.25
C MET A 11 -7.08 -12.40 -0.45
N VAL A 12 -6.81 -12.28 0.85
CA VAL A 12 -7.50 -11.31 1.72
C VAL A 12 -7.05 -9.88 1.43
N GLY A 13 -5.74 -9.65 1.34
CA GLY A 13 -5.21 -8.31 1.11
C GLY A 13 -5.62 -7.74 -0.25
N LYS A 14 -5.86 -8.61 -1.25
CA LYS A 14 -6.35 -8.19 -2.57
C LYS A 14 -7.80 -7.71 -2.52
N VAL A 15 -8.67 -8.37 -1.75
CA VAL A 15 -10.05 -7.90 -1.54
C VAL A 15 -10.05 -6.58 -0.78
N VAL A 16 -9.27 -6.46 0.29
CA VAL A 16 -9.12 -5.20 1.04
C VAL A 16 -8.69 -4.06 0.12
N LEU A 17 -7.73 -4.30 -0.78
CA LEU A 17 -7.30 -3.31 -1.76
C LEU A 17 -8.44 -2.86 -2.69
N LEU A 18 -9.20 -3.80 -3.25
CA LEU A 18 -10.29 -3.48 -4.18
C LEU A 18 -11.39 -2.66 -3.49
N GLU A 19 -11.85 -3.10 -2.32
CA GLU A 19 -12.85 -2.35 -1.53
C GLU A 19 -12.34 -0.95 -1.15
N SER A 20 -11.05 -0.84 -0.83
CA SER A 20 -10.44 0.46 -0.50
C SER A 20 -10.29 1.39 -1.70
N ILE A 21 -10.15 0.85 -2.91
CA ILE A 21 -10.13 1.64 -4.13
C ILE A 21 -11.53 2.21 -4.40
N ASP A 22 -12.57 1.41 -4.19
CA ASP A 22 -13.96 1.79 -4.45
C ASP A 22 -14.54 2.72 -3.37
N ASP A 23 -14.08 2.63 -2.12
CA ASP A 23 -14.54 3.49 -1.04
C ASP A 23 -14.14 4.96 -1.28
N THR A 24 -15.15 5.84 -1.36
CA THR A 24 -14.99 7.28 -1.58
C THR A 24 -14.32 7.98 -0.40
N ARG A 25 -14.40 7.40 0.81
CA ARG A 25 -13.72 7.89 2.00
C ARG A 25 -12.22 7.64 1.93
N VAL A 26 -11.76 6.68 1.12
CA VAL A 26 -10.33 6.40 0.91
C VAL A 26 -9.79 7.27 -0.23
N THR A 27 -8.78 8.05 0.11
CA THR A 27 -8.15 9.03 -0.79
C THR A 27 -6.81 8.54 -1.31
N GLU A 28 -6.13 7.63 -0.60
CA GLU A 28 -4.84 7.07 -1.00
C GLU A 28 -4.61 5.71 -0.34
N VAL A 29 -4.06 4.78 -1.10
CA VAL A 29 -3.70 3.42 -0.68
C VAL A 29 -2.22 3.19 -0.97
N LEU A 30 -1.42 3.03 0.08
CA LEU A 30 -0.02 2.65 -0.04
C LEU A 30 0.11 1.14 0.12
N LEU A 31 0.56 0.46 -0.94
CA LEU A 31 0.90 -0.96 -0.90
C LEU A 31 2.34 -1.12 -0.48
N ILE A 32 2.59 -1.94 0.53
CA ILE A 32 3.94 -2.35 0.92
C ILE A 32 4.04 -3.86 0.76
N ASN A 33 4.71 -4.28 -0.32
CA ASN A 33 4.80 -5.68 -0.71
C ASN A 33 6.24 -6.10 -1.01
N ARG A 34 6.45 -7.42 -1.03
CA ARG A 34 7.73 -8.02 -1.46
C ARG A 34 7.79 -8.24 -2.97
N ASN A 35 6.62 -8.37 -3.61
CA ASN A 35 6.45 -8.56 -5.05
C ASN A 35 5.42 -7.55 -5.55
N ALA A 36 5.59 -7.06 -6.78
CA ALA A 36 4.67 -6.10 -7.37
C ALA A 36 3.32 -6.72 -7.71
N LEU A 37 2.23 -5.98 -7.46
CA LEU A 37 0.91 -6.30 -8.00
C LEU A 37 0.71 -5.72 -9.40
N GLY A 38 1.44 -4.65 -9.75
CA GLY A 38 1.32 -4.01 -11.07
C GLY A 38 -0.03 -3.32 -11.30
N ILE A 39 -0.71 -2.90 -10.24
CA ILE A 39 -1.98 -2.19 -10.33
C ILE A 39 -1.73 -0.72 -10.66
N SER A 40 -2.32 -0.25 -11.75
CA SER A 40 -2.36 1.17 -12.10
C SER A 40 -3.69 1.76 -11.68
N HIS A 41 -3.68 2.61 -10.65
CA HIS A 41 -4.87 3.31 -10.18
C HIS A 41 -4.48 4.64 -9.51
N PRO A 42 -5.22 5.75 -9.71
CA PRO A 42 -4.85 7.07 -9.19
C PRO A 42 -4.77 7.12 -7.66
N LYS A 43 -5.55 6.29 -6.95
CA LYS A 43 -5.47 6.19 -5.48
C LYS A 43 -4.31 5.32 -4.98
N VAL A 44 -3.66 4.53 -5.84
CA VAL A 44 -2.72 3.48 -5.42
C VAL A 44 -1.29 3.92 -5.64
N LYS A 45 -0.47 3.75 -4.61
CA LYS A 45 0.99 3.81 -4.69
C LYS A 45 1.56 2.48 -4.21
N GLU A 46 2.57 1.97 -4.89
CA GLU A 46 3.18 0.69 -4.54
C GLU A 46 4.65 0.87 -4.17
N LEU A 47 5.04 0.36 -3.01
CA LEU A 47 6.40 0.29 -2.51
C LEU A 47 6.81 -1.18 -2.42
N ILE A 48 7.80 -1.55 -3.23
CA ILE A 48 8.38 -2.90 -3.20
C ILE A 48 9.56 -2.91 -2.24
N TYR A 49 9.42 -3.62 -1.12
CA TYR A 49 10.44 -3.73 -0.10
C TYR A 49 10.68 -5.20 0.26
N LYS A 50 11.85 -5.72 -0.15
CA LYS A 50 12.14 -7.17 -0.12
C LYS A 50 12.29 -7.76 1.29
N ARG A 51 12.61 -6.97 2.32
CA ARG A 51 12.94 -7.49 3.65
C ARG A 51 12.55 -6.50 4.74
N PHE A 52 11.49 -6.80 5.50
CA PHE A 52 11.04 -6.03 6.66
C PHE A 52 11.97 -6.27 7.86
N GLN A 53 13.16 -5.67 7.85
CA GLN A 53 14.04 -5.59 9.02
C GLN A 53 13.97 -4.17 9.57
N GLY A 54 13.10 -3.95 10.56
CA GLY A 54 13.04 -2.74 11.38
C GLY A 54 12.94 -1.42 10.62
N PHE A 55 11.75 -0.82 10.58
CA PHE A 55 11.57 0.54 10.04
C PHE A 55 12.10 1.58 11.05
N TYR A 56 13.42 1.66 11.24
CA TYR A 56 14.07 2.72 12.02
C TYR A 56 14.59 3.78 11.04
N GLY A 57 13.80 4.83 10.82
CA GLY A 57 14.25 6.06 10.16
C GLY A 57 14.27 6.02 8.63
N TYR A 58 13.14 5.74 7.99
CA TYR A 58 12.98 6.09 6.57
C TYR A 58 12.89 7.63 6.44
N PRO A 59 13.52 8.25 5.44
CA PRO A 59 13.45 9.69 5.26
C PRO A 59 11.98 10.12 5.09
N ARG A 60 11.64 11.25 5.71
CA ARG A 60 10.37 11.98 5.71
C ARG A 60 9.83 12.38 4.31
N SER A 61 10.30 11.74 3.24
CA SER A 61 9.92 11.99 1.85
C SER A 61 8.57 11.38 1.47
N ILE A 62 8.08 10.39 2.23
CA ILE A 62 6.67 10.03 2.23
C ILE A 62 6.00 10.97 3.24
N GLY A 63 5.48 12.11 2.77
CA GLY A 63 4.91 13.18 3.61
C GLY A 63 3.64 12.80 4.42
N TRP A 64 3.47 11.53 4.76
CA TRP A 64 2.31 10.93 5.43
C TRP A 64 2.70 9.95 6.56
N LEU A 65 3.99 9.68 6.75
CA LEU A 65 4.56 8.87 7.84
C LEU A 65 5.52 9.72 8.66
#